data_AF-A0A1W1VFP7-F1
#
_entry.id   AF-A0A1W1VFP7-F1
#
_cell.length_a   1.000
_cell.length_b   1.000
_cell.length_c   1.000
_cell.angle_alpha   90.00
_cell.angle_beta   90.00
_cell.angle_gamma   90.00
#
_symmetry.space_group_name_H-M   'P 1'
#
loop_
_entity.id
_entity.type
_entity.pdbx_description
1 polymer ?
#
loop_
_entity_poly.entity_id
_entity_poly.type
_entity_poly.pdbx_seq_one_letter_code
_entity_poly.pdbx_strand_id
1 'polypeptide(L)'
;MSGRQISLIVNGQRVTATVDPGLTLLRFLRENLRLTGTKEGCGQGECGACTVLVNNQAVNSCLIPVVAVDGCEVVTIEGLARDGELDPLQQAFIDEGAIQCGFCTPGAIMSAKALLLSNPKPTEEEIREALSGNLCRCTGYQKIIRAVKVASGQIPPIEVSPSSSYSIIGQKVRRRDAVEKATGKAVYADDISLPGMLYGKALRSAYAHALLKGIDYSRAQKIPGVVAILTARDIPGINRYGLVYLDQPVLADDKVRCVGDAVALVVAESEKAAEEALELIKVDYEELPGVFSAEEALRPGAPLVHEKGNLVQHTKVRKGDVEKGFSQSDVIVERTFRTQAVKHIYLEPECSVAAIDHQGNLTVWTSTQYVFRDRRQIAPVLGLPVNKVRVVQMTTGGGFGGKDDITTEILAGLAALKTGRPVKVRFTREESMRGAATKRHPMTIKARLGASREGKLLALEGEIYADTGAYVSLGVYVVKKAGLHLSGPYYIPNIKVDTYTVYTNNPPSGAMRGFGVVQAAFVHESLMDLLAEKLGMDPWEIRYKNALEPGLSTGTGHVLKHGVGIKATLRAVKEYLEAHPLEEGAPEVGVKQK
;
A
#
# COMPACT_ATOMS: atom_id res chain seq x y z
N MET A 1 32.42 8.94 18.12
CA MET A 1 32.42 7.88 19.15
C MET A 1 33.38 6.79 18.70
N SER A 2 34.22 6.26 19.60
CA SER A 2 35.13 5.15 19.25
C SER A 2 34.30 3.88 19.00
N GLY A 3 34.52 3.21 17.87
CA GLY A 3 33.84 1.95 17.57
C GLY A 3 34.16 0.86 18.58
N ARG A 4 33.25 -0.10 18.76
CA ARG A 4 33.41 -1.27 19.63
C ARG A 4 33.70 -2.50 18.78
N GLN A 5 34.70 -3.29 19.16
CA GLN A 5 34.97 -4.57 18.53
C GLN A 5 33.93 -5.60 18.98
N ILE A 6 33.41 -6.38 18.02
CA ILE A 6 32.47 -7.49 18.26
C ILE A 6 32.94 -8.74 17.49
N SER A 7 32.52 -9.92 17.94
CA SER A 7 32.73 -11.22 17.30
C SER A 7 31.46 -12.06 17.34
N LEU A 8 30.91 -12.43 16.19
CA LEU A 8 29.68 -13.22 16.04
C LEU A 8 29.94 -14.50 15.25
N ILE A 9 29.04 -15.48 15.34
CA ILE A 9 28.92 -16.55 14.35
C ILE A 9 27.67 -16.27 13.53
N VAL A 10 27.81 -15.88 12.26
CA VAL A 10 26.68 -15.56 11.38
C VAL A 10 26.56 -16.65 10.31
N ASN A 11 25.42 -17.34 10.28
CA ASN A 11 25.18 -18.47 9.37
C ASN A 11 26.33 -19.51 9.38
N GLY A 12 26.86 -19.81 10.57
CA GLY A 12 27.99 -20.74 10.75
C GLY A 12 29.38 -20.17 10.47
N GLN A 13 29.51 -18.91 10.03
CA GLN A 13 30.80 -18.27 9.78
C GLN A 13 31.15 -17.25 10.88
N ARG A 14 32.40 -17.28 11.36
CA ARG A 14 32.87 -16.29 12.33
C ARG A 14 33.06 -14.93 11.65
N VAL A 15 32.46 -13.89 12.22
CA VAL A 15 32.55 -12.51 11.75
C VAL A 15 33.08 -11.64 12.88
N THR A 16 34.11 -10.85 12.61
CA THR A 16 34.61 -9.83 13.55
C THR A 16 34.54 -8.45 12.90
N ALA A 17 34.10 -7.44 13.65
CA ALA A 17 33.94 -6.09 13.13
C ALA A 17 34.12 -5.05 14.24
N THR A 18 34.52 -3.84 13.86
CA THR A 18 34.43 -2.66 14.73
C THR A 18 33.22 -1.84 14.30
N VAL A 19 32.27 -1.63 15.21
CA VAL A 19 30.95 -1.08 14.91
C VAL A 19 30.61 0.11 15.81
N ASP A 20 29.73 1.00 15.33
CA ASP A 20 29.09 2.00 16.20
C ASP A 20 28.19 1.27 17.22
N PRO A 21 28.26 1.59 18.53
CA PRO A 21 27.43 0.93 19.54
C PRO A 21 25.92 1.05 19.32
N GLY A 22 25.45 2.09 18.63
CA GLY A 22 24.05 2.29 18.25
C GLY A 22 23.63 1.59 16.96
N LEU A 23 24.55 0.93 16.25
CA LEU A 23 24.22 0.18 15.04
C LEU A 23 23.33 -1.01 15.39
N THR A 24 22.16 -1.11 14.76
CA THR A 24 21.25 -2.25 14.98
C THR A 24 21.76 -3.50 14.27
N LEU A 25 21.40 -4.68 14.78
CA LEU A 25 21.71 -5.96 14.17
C LEU A 25 21.19 -6.03 12.73
N LEU A 26 20.00 -5.48 12.47
CA LEU A 26 19.44 -5.40 11.12
C LEU A 26 20.37 -4.66 10.15
N ARG A 27 20.81 -3.46 10.53
CA ARG A 27 21.68 -2.64 9.69
C ARG A 27 23.04 -3.30 9.51
N PHE A 28 23.60 -3.89 10.55
CA PHE A 28 24.85 -4.65 10.43
C PHE A 28 24.73 -5.81 9.43
N LEU A 29 23.68 -6.63 9.51
CA LEU A 29 23.44 -7.73 8.58
C LEU A 29 23.27 -7.24 7.13
N ARG A 30 22.45 -6.20 6.91
CA ARG A 30 22.12 -5.70 5.57
C ARG A 30 23.25 -4.88 4.94
N GLU A 31 23.83 -3.94 5.69
CA GLU A 31 24.76 -2.94 5.16
C GLU A 31 26.21 -3.43 5.20
N ASN A 32 26.64 -4.10 6.28
CA ASN A 32 28.01 -4.57 6.42
C ASN A 32 28.22 -5.97 5.84
N LEU A 33 27.29 -6.90 6.06
CA LEU A 33 27.41 -8.30 5.60
C LEU A 33 26.68 -8.60 4.30
N ARG A 34 25.87 -7.66 3.79
CA ARG A 34 25.07 -7.83 2.57
C ARG A 34 24.07 -9.01 2.62
N LEU A 35 23.63 -9.36 3.82
CA LEU A 35 22.56 -10.33 4.08
C LEU A 35 21.20 -9.62 4.02
N THR A 36 20.80 -9.28 2.79
CA THR A 36 19.58 -8.49 2.53
C THR A 36 18.29 -9.28 2.65
N GLY A 37 18.34 -10.60 2.87
CA GLY A 37 17.18 -11.44 3.13
C GLY A 37 16.44 -11.05 4.40
N THR A 38 17.14 -10.49 5.39
CA THR A 38 16.52 -9.80 6.54
C THR A 38 15.96 -8.45 6.07
N LYS A 39 14.63 -8.30 6.09
CA LYS A 39 13.95 -7.14 5.47
C LYS A 39 13.63 -6.05 6.48
N GLU A 40 13.83 -4.79 6.08
CA GLU A 40 13.42 -3.64 6.87
C GLU A 40 12.02 -3.15 6.47
N GLY A 41 11.02 -3.43 7.31
CA GLY A 41 9.63 -3.00 7.09
C GLY A 41 9.25 -1.77 7.90
N CYS A 42 8.86 -1.97 9.17
CA CYS A 42 8.43 -0.86 10.05
C CYS A 42 9.60 -0.12 10.71
N GLY A 43 10.73 -0.79 10.96
CA GLY A 43 11.85 -0.25 11.75
C GLY A 43 11.56 -0.10 13.25
N GLN A 44 10.43 -0.62 13.73
CA GLN A 44 9.89 -0.39 15.09
C GLN A 44 9.52 -1.70 15.82
N GLY A 45 9.91 -2.86 15.29
CA GLY A 45 9.59 -4.18 15.88
C GLY A 45 8.17 -4.72 15.64
N GLU A 46 7.28 -3.95 15.02
CA GLU A 46 5.86 -4.31 14.85
C GLU A 46 5.59 -5.36 13.76
N CYS A 47 6.42 -5.42 12.71
CA CYS A 47 6.07 -6.18 11.50
C CYS A 47 6.70 -7.56 11.38
N GLY A 48 7.75 -7.86 12.15
CA GLY A 48 8.49 -9.13 12.09
C GLY A 48 9.18 -9.45 10.76
N ALA A 49 9.27 -8.52 9.80
CA ALA A 49 9.95 -8.75 8.51
C ALA A 49 11.48 -8.92 8.68
N CYS A 50 12.02 -8.39 9.78
CA CYS A 50 13.44 -8.42 10.12
C CYS A 50 13.81 -9.57 11.07
N THR A 51 12.92 -10.54 11.29
CA THR A 51 13.19 -11.62 12.25
C THR A 51 14.42 -12.43 11.83
N VAL A 52 15.31 -12.66 12.78
CA VAL A 52 16.47 -13.55 12.71
C VAL A 52 16.49 -14.42 13.96
N LEU A 53 17.31 -15.47 13.97
CA LEU A 53 17.56 -16.24 15.19
C LEU A 53 18.83 -15.74 15.85
N VAL A 54 18.78 -15.48 17.16
CA VAL A 54 19.96 -15.28 18.01
C VAL A 54 19.95 -16.41 19.04
N ASN A 55 20.95 -17.29 19.00
CA ASN A 55 21.02 -18.51 19.81
C ASN A 55 19.68 -19.29 19.76
N ASN A 56 19.17 -19.54 18.55
CA ASN A 56 17.89 -20.20 18.24
C ASN A 56 16.60 -19.47 18.68
N GLN A 57 16.70 -18.28 19.27
CA GLN A 57 15.53 -17.47 19.64
C GLN A 57 15.18 -16.47 18.53
N ALA A 58 13.91 -16.40 18.14
CA ALA A 58 13.43 -15.41 17.18
C ALA A 58 13.48 -14.01 17.78
N VAL A 59 14.15 -13.09 17.09
CA VAL A 59 14.26 -11.70 17.54
C VAL A 59 14.07 -10.70 16.40
N ASN A 60 13.50 -9.54 16.72
CA ASN A 60 13.40 -8.41 15.80
C ASN A 60 14.74 -7.67 15.72
N SER A 61 15.55 -8.00 14.70
CA SER A 61 16.89 -7.42 14.54
C SER A 61 16.92 -5.88 14.40
N CYS A 62 15.80 -5.23 14.07
CA CYS A 62 15.71 -3.76 14.04
C CYS A 62 15.77 -3.11 15.43
N LEU A 63 15.43 -3.83 16.51
CA LEU A 63 15.39 -3.29 17.87
C LEU A 63 16.66 -3.60 18.69
N ILE A 64 17.54 -4.46 18.18
CA ILE A 64 18.68 -4.96 18.95
C ILE A 64 19.96 -4.26 18.48
N PRO A 65 20.69 -3.56 19.36
CA PRO A 65 22.03 -3.11 19.06
C PRO A 65 22.94 -4.30 18.77
N VAL A 66 23.75 -4.25 17.71
CA VAL A 66 24.61 -5.39 17.33
C VAL A 66 25.62 -5.74 18.43
N VAL A 67 26.03 -4.77 19.24
CA VAL A 67 26.93 -4.98 20.39
C VAL A 67 26.29 -5.81 21.52
N ALA A 68 24.96 -5.88 21.58
CA ALA A 68 24.24 -6.66 22.59
C ALA A 68 24.24 -8.17 22.27
N VAL A 69 24.60 -8.55 21.05
CA VAL A 69 24.67 -9.96 20.62
C VAL A 69 26.10 -10.43 20.40
N ASP A 70 27.10 -9.68 20.89
CA ASP A 70 28.50 -10.09 20.86
C ASP A 70 28.69 -11.50 21.44
N GLY A 71 29.48 -12.34 20.76
CA GLY A 71 29.68 -13.75 21.10
C GLY A 71 28.54 -14.70 20.71
N CYS A 72 27.39 -14.22 20.23
CA CYS A 72 26.25 -15.07 19.90
C CYS A 72 26.32 -15.68 18.50
N GLU A 73 25.53 -16.74 18.30
CA GLU A 73 25.20 -17.26 16.98
C GLU A 73 23.97 -16.53 16.42
N VAL A 74 24.08 -16.05 15.18
CA VAL A 74 23.02 -15.38 14.42
C VAL A 74 22.72 -16.18 13.17
N VAL A 75 21.47 -16.62 12.99
CA VAL A 75 21.00 -17.28 11.77
C VAL A 75 19.97 -16.41 11.07
N THR A 76 20.24 -16.14 9.79
CA THR A 76 19.37 -15.40 8.87
C THR A 76 18.69 -16.36 7.90
N ILE A 77 17.80 -15.85 7.04
CA ILE A 77 17.09 -16.68 6.06
C ILE A 77 18.06 -17.34 5.06
N GLU A 78 19.18 -16.67 4.77
CA GLU A 78 20.25 -17.16 3.92
C GLU A 78 20.96 -18.39 4.52
N GLY A 79 20.96 -18.54 5.84
CA GLY A 79 21.60 -19.64 6.55
C GLY A 79 20.76 -20.91 6.68
N LEU A 80 19.50 -20.90 6.23
CA LEU A 80 18.62 -22.06 6.33
C LEU A 80 18.88 -23.11 5.25
N ALA A 81 19.09 -22.69 4.00
CA ALA A 81 19.41 -23.60 2.91
C ALA A 81 20.87 -24.05 3.02
N ARG A 82 21.13 -25.37 2.91
CA ARG A 82 22.48 -25.96 3.01
C ARG A 82 22.72 -26.89 1.84
N ASP A 83 23.92 -26.83 1.28
CA ASP A 83 24.37 -27.71 0.18
C ASP A 83 23.43 -27.76 -1.04
N GLY A 84 22.71 -26.65 -1.29
CA GLY A 84 21.75 -26.54 -2.39
C GLY A 84 20.34 -27.03 -2.07
N GLU A 85 20.11 -27.61 -0.89
CA GLU A 85 18.81 -28.06 -0.41
C GLU A 85 18.10 -26.98 0.40
N LEU A 86 16.79 -26.84 0.17
CA LEU A 86 15.93 -25.91 0.90
C LEU A 86 15.56 -26.48 2.27
N ASP A 87 15.48 -25.61 3.27
CA ASP A 87 14.90 -26.00 4.56
C ASP A 87 13.42 -26.42 4.37
N PRO A 88 12.91 -27.41 5.13
CA PRO A 88 11.52 -27.85 5.02
C PRO A 88 10.49 -26.72 5.10
N LEU A 89 10.73 -25.66 5.88
CA LEU A 89 9.87 -24.49 5.91
C LEU A 89 9.91 -23.70 4.60
N GLN A 90 11.09 -23.52 4.02
CA GLN A 90 11.22 -22.84 2.72
C GLN A 90 10.46 -23.62 1.64
N GLN A 91 10.65 -24.94 1.58
CA GLN A 91 9.97 -25.81 0.63
C GLN A 91 8.44 -25.79 0.82
N ALA A 92 7.97 -25.90 2.06
CA ALA A 92 6.54 -25.86 2.37
C ALA A 92 5.91 -24.50 2.00
N PHE A 93 6.56 -23.37 2.28
CA PHE A 93 6.03 -22.05 1.91
C PHE A 93 5.87 -21.90 0.38
N ILE A 94 6.79 -22.49 -0.39
CA ILE A 94 6.74 -22.50 -1.86
C ILE A 94 5.57 -23.33 -2.36
N ASP A 95 5.45 -24.57 -1.88
CA ASP A 95 4.45 -25.54 -2.36
C ASP A 95 3.03 -25.15 -1.99
N GLU A 96 2.83 -24.59 -0.80
CA GLU A 96 1.53 -24.15 -0.31
C GLU A 96 1.05 -22.84 -0.97
N GLY A 97 1.92 -22.17 -1.73
CA GLY A 97 1.66 -20.84 -2.25
C GLY A 97 1.47 -19.81 -1.11
N ALA A 98 2.21 -19.98 -0.01
CA ALA A 98 2.25 -19.06 1.12
C ALA A 98 3.05 -17.77 0.82
N ILE A 99 3.54 -17.64 -0.42
CA ILE A 99 4.38 -16.54 -0.88
C ILE A 99 3.63 -15.75 -1.98
N GLN A 100 3.42 -14.46 -1.74
CA GLN A 100 2.91 -13.52 -2.75
C GLN A 100 3.97 -12.45 -3.06
N CYS A 101 3.92 -11.28 -2.39
CA CYS A 101 4.95 -10.25 -2.56
C CYS A 101 6.32 -10.75 -2.09
N GLY A 102 6.35 -11.58 -1.04
CA GLY A 102 7.55 -12.20 -0.49
C GLY A 102 8.28 -11.40 0.59
N PHE A 103 7.85 -10.17 0.88
CA PHE A 103 8.62 -9.28 1.76
C PHE A 103 8.64 -9.74 3.22
N CYS A 104 7.52 -10.28 3.73
CA CYS A 104 7.46 -10.86 5.08
C CYS A 104 7.95 -12.31 5.14
N THR A 105 8.16 -12.96 3.99
CA THR A 105 8.40 -14.41 3.92
C THR A 105 9.65 -14.82 4.71
N PRO A 106 10.80 -14.13 4.60
CA PRO A 106 11.97 -14.42 5.42
C PRO A 106 11.65 -14.41 6.91
N GLY A 107 11.10 -13.32 7.43
CA GLY A 107 10.80 -13.17 8.85
C GLY A 107 9.81 -14.21 9.38
N ALA A 108 8.76 -14.51 8.62
CA ALA A 108 7.78 -15.54 8.99
C ALA A 108 8.40 -16.95 9.03
N ILE A 109 9.28 -17.27 8.07
CA ILE A 109 10.03 -18.54 8.08
C ILE A 109 10.95 -18.59 9.29
N MET A 110 11.67 -17.51 9.62
CA MET A 110 12.56 -17.47 10.78
C MET A 110 11.80 -17.66 12.11
N SER A 111 10.66 -17.00 12.28
CA SER A 111 9.81 -17.20 13.47
C SER A 111 9.28 -18.64 13.56
N ALA A 112 8.80 -19.19 12.45
CA ALA A 112 8.37 -20.59 12.41
C ALA A 112 9.53 -21.56 12.70
N LYS A 113 10.75 -21.23 12.23
CA LYS A 113 11.94 -22.03 12.52
C LYS A 113 12.25 -22.06 14.01
N ALA A 114 12.18 -20.91 14.69
CA ALA A 114 12.36 -20.85 16.14
C ALA A 114 11.33 -21.74 16.87
N LEU A 115 10.04 -21.64 16.48
CA LEU A 115 8.98 -22.48 17.04
C LEU A 115 9.31 -23.98 16.85
N LEU A 116 9.64 -24.40 15.63
CA LEU A 116 9.89 -25.82 15.33
C LEU A 116 11.17 -26.37 15.97
N LEU A 117 12.15 -25.51 16.30
CA LEU A 117 13.33 -25.91 17.09
C LEU A 117 12.96 -26.20 18.55
N SER A 118 12.02 -25.44 19.13
CA SER A 118 11.55 -25.67 20.52
C SER A 118 10.43 -26.70 20.65
N ASN A 119 9.54 -26.78 19.66
CA ASN A 119 8.39 -27.68 19.62
C ASN A 119 8.22 -28.19 18.17
N PRO A 120 8.72 -29.40 17.85
CA PRO A 120 8.65 -29.96 16.50
C PRO A 120 7.23 -30.27 15.98
N LYS A 121 6.21 -30.32 16.86
CA LYS A 121 4.82 -30.63 16.50
C LYS A 121 3.85 -29.66 17.20
N PRO A 122 3.89 -28.36 16.85
CA PRO A 122 3.05 -27.36 17.51
C PRO A 122 1.59 -27.46 17.06
N THR A 123 0.69 -27.13 17.98
CA THR A 123 -0.74 -26.90 17.71
C THR A 123 -0.94 -25.70 16.79
N GLU A 124 -2.16 -25.52 16.25
CA GLU A 124 -2.43 -24.35 15.41
C GLU A 124 -2.34 -23.04 16.20
N GLU A 125 -2.80 -23.05 17.44
CA GLU A 125 -2.76 -21.92 18.36
C GLU A 125 -1.31 -21.49 18.63
N GLU A 126 -0.40 -22.43 18.89
CA GLU A 126 1.04 -22.14 19.06
C GLU A 126 1.67 -21.58 17.77
N ILE A 127 1.27 -22.09 16.59
CA ILE A 127 1.73 -21.53 15.30
C ILE A 127 1.23 -20.08 15.14
N ARG A 128 -0.04 -19.82 15.48
CA ARG A 128 -0.63 -18.48 15.42
C ARG A 128 0.07 -17.52 16.37
N GLU A 129 0.36 -17.97 17.59
CA GLU A 129 1.07 -17.19 18.60
C GLU A 129 2.49 -16.84 18.14
N ALA A 130 3.25 -17.83 17.66
CA ALA A 130 4.62 -17.61 17.17
C ALA A 130 4.70 -16.67 15.96
N LEU A 131 3.63 -16.60 15.15
CA LEU A 131 3.53 -15.74 13.97
C LEU A 131 2.81 -14.42 14.24
N SER A 132 2.32 -14.17 15.45
CA SER A 132 1.53 -12.97 15.80
C SER A 132 2.31 -11.68 15.54
N GLY A 133 3.63 -11.71 15.75
CA GLY A 133 4.55 -10.61 15.44
C GLY A 133 5.00 -10.53 13.97
N ASN A 134 4.59 -11.45 13.09
CA ASN A 134 4.95 -11.47 11.67
C ASN A 134 3.75 -11.05 10.80
N LEU A 135 3.65 -9.76 10.52
CA LEU A 135 2.55 -9.23 9.73
C LEU A 135 2.64 -9.69 8.27
N CYS A 136 1.49 -9.99 7.66
CA CYS A 136 1.38 -10.27 6.23
C CYS A 136 0.16 -9.58 5.62
N ARG A 137 0.39 -8.66 4.68
CA ARG A 137 -0.70 -7.92 4.01
C ARG A 137 -1.29 -8.66 2.80
N CYS A 138 -0.68 -9.76 2.36
CA CYS A 138 -1.01 -10.39 1.08
C CYS A 138 -1.87 -11.66 1.22
N THR A 139 -1.55 -12.54 2.16
CA THR A 139 -1.98 -13.95 2.12
C THR A 139 -3.19 -14.27 2.97
N GLY A 140 -3.51 -13.45 3.97
CA GLY A 140 -4.55 -13.78 4.96
C GLY A 140 -4.16 -14.92 5.91
N TYR A 141 -2.86 -15.21 6.05
CA TYR A 141 -2.24 -16.14 7.02
C TYR A 141 -2.53 -17.64 6.86
N GLN A 142 -3.70 -18.04 6.37
CA GLN A 142 -4.11 -19.45 6.31
C GLN A 142 -3.08 -20.37 5.65
N LYS A 143 -2.52 -19.96 4.51
CA LYS A 143 -1.48 -20.72 3.80
C LYS A 143 -0.13 -20.74 4.50
N ILE A 144 0.19 -19.70 5.28
CA ILE A 144 1.42 -19.64 6.09
C ILE A 144 1.31 -20.67 7.22
N ILE A 145 0.20 -20.68 7.95
CA ILE A 145 -0.07 -21.65 9.02
C ILE A 145 -0.02 -23.08 8.46
N ARG A 146 -0.67 -23.32 7.31
CA ARG A 146 -0.62 -24.62 6.63
C ARG A 146 0.81 -25.04 6.28
N ALA A 147 1.63 -24.12 5.77
CA ALA A 147 3.04 -24.40 5.44
C ALA A 147 3.87 -24.81 6.67
N VAL A 148 3.64 -24.19 7.84
CA VAL A 148 4.30 -24.61 9.09
C VAL A 148 3.87 -26.03 9.48
N LYS A 149 2.57 -26.35 9.38
CA LYS A 149 2.07 -27.72 9.65
C LYS A 149 2.69 -28.75 8.69
N VAL A 150 2.82 -28.44 7.41
CA VAL A 150 3.51 -29.29 6.42
C VAL A 150 4.97 -29.49 6.79
N ALA A 151 5.70 -28.41 7.10
CA ALA A 151 7.12 -28.48 7.46
C ALA A 151 7.38 -29.30 8.74
N SER A 152 6.44 -29.28 9.69
CA SER A 152 6.46 -30.13 10.89
C SER A 152 6.05 -31.60 10.66
N GLY A 153 5.65 -31.96 9.43
CA GLY A 153 5.17 -33.30 9.09
C GLY A 153 3.79 -33.66 9.65
N GLN A 154 3.03 -32.67 10.16
CA GLN A 154 1.69 -32.90 10.72
C GLN A 154 0.63 -33.17 9.65
N ILE A 155 0.80 -32.61 8.45
CA ILE A 155 -0.12 -32.78 7.32
C ILE A 155 0.68 -32.93 6.01
N PRO A 156 0.13 -33.60 4.99
CA PRO A 156 0.80 -33.71 3.70
C PRO A 156 0.82 -32.36 2.95
N PRO A 157 1.85 -32.11 2.11
CA PRO A 157 1.90 -30.96 1.21
C PRO A 157 0.75 -31.02 0.19
N ILE A 158 0.35 -29.86 -0.34
CA ILE A 158 -0.57 -29.81 -1.47
C ILE A 158 0.10 -30.41 -2.71
N GLU A 159 -0.66 -31.20 -3.47
CA GLU A 159 -0.22 -31.68 -4.77
C GLU A 159 -0.11 -30.51 -5.76
N VAL A 160 1.11 -30.30 -6.26
CA VAL A 160 1.43 -29.27 -7.26
C VAL A 160 1.59 -29.95 -8.62
N SER A 161 0.90 -29.44 -9.62
CA SER A 161 1.02 -29.95 -10.99
C SER A 161 2.42 -29.65 -11.55
N PRO A 162 3.08 -30.62 -12.20
CA PRO A 162 4.35 -30.37 -12.85
C PRO A 162 4.19 -29.36 -13.99
N SER A 163 5.11 -28.38 -14.05
CA SER A 163 5.13 -27.30 -15.05
C SER A 163 5.35 -27.77 -16.49
N SER A 164 5.61 -29.07 -16.71
CA SER A 164 6.01 -29.64 -18.00
C SER A 164 4.84 -30.02 -18.92
N SER A 165 3.59 -29.95 -18.45
CA SER A 165 2.42 -30.13 -19.31
C SER A 165 2.07 -28.80 -20.01
N TYR A 166 1.63 -28.85 -21.28
CA TYR A 166 1.01 -27.70 -21.94
C TYR A 166 -0.43 -27.41 -21.40
N SER A 167 -0.77 -27.93 -20.21
CA SER A 167 -2.09 -27.85 -19.57
C SER A 167 -1.97 -27.34 -18.12
N ILE A 168 -1.43 -26.12 -17.96
CA ILE A 168 -1.21 -25.49 -16.64
C ILE A 168 -2.27 -24.45 -16.26
N ILE A 169 -3.13 -24.04 -17.19
CA ILE A 169 -4.17 -23.03 -16.91
C ILE A 169 -5.20 -23.62 -15.96
N GLY A 170 -5.45 -22.95 -14.83
CA GLY A 170 -6.35 -23.43 -13.77
C GLY A 170 -5.73 -24.41 -12.78
N GLN A 171 -4.47 -24.83 -13.01
CA GLN A 171 -3.76 -25.77 -12.14
C GLN A 171 -2.97 -25.07 -11.02
N LYS A 172 -2.68 -25.82 -9.95
CA LYS A 172 -1.79 -25.36 -8.87
C LYS A 172 -0.35 -25.58 -9.30
N VAL A 173 0.35 -24.50 -9.65
CA VAL A 173 1.77 -24.55 -10.07
C VAL A 173 2.64 -23.67 -9.17
N ARG A 174 3.91 -24.06 -9.01
CA ARG A 174 4.91 -23.25 -8.30
C ARG A 174 5.13 -21.93 -9.04
N ARG A 175 5.15 -20.83 -8.29
CA ARG A 175 5.54 -19.54 -8.86
C ARG A 175 7.04 -19.51 -9.10
N ARG A 176 7.46 -18.95 -10.25
CA ARG A 176 8.88 -18.84 -10.61
C ARG A 176 9.71 -18.04 -9.60
N ASP A 177 9.11 -17.03 -8.99
CA ASP A 177 9.76 -16.12 -8.03
C ASP A 177 9.72 -16.64 -6.57
N ALA A 178 9.14 -17.81 -6.30
CA ALA A 178 8.92 -18.28 -4.94
C ALA A 178 10.23 -18.66 -4.22
N VAL A 179 11.16 -19.33 -4.91
CA VAL A 179 12.43 -19.78 -4.33
C VAL A 179 13.27 -18.58 -3.85
N GLU A 180 13.41 -17.56 -4.70
CA GLU A 180 14.16 -16.35 -4.36
C GLU A 180 13.56 -15.63 -3.14
N LYS A 181 12.23 -15.62 -3.01
CA LYS A 181 11.53 -15.01 -1.88
C LYS A 181 11.64 -15.82 -0.59
N ALA A 182 11.61 -17.15 -0.69
CA ALA A 182 11.77 -18.06 0.45
C ALA A 182 13.20 -18.08 0.99
N THR A 183 14.19 -17.82 0.15
CA THR A 183 15.63 -17.87 0.48
C THR A 183 16.25 -16.51 0.77
N GLY A 184 15.47 -15.43 0.70
CA GLY A 184 15.97 -14.06 0.89
C GLY A 184 16.73 -13.47 -0.31
N LYS A 185 16.89 -14.22 -1.41
CA LYS A 185 17.58 -13.79 -2.64
C LYS A 185 16.79 -12.81 -3.50
N ALA A 186 15.48 -12.68 -3.30
CA ALA A 186 14.67 -11.69 -4.00
C ALA A 186 15.12 -10.26 -3.64
N VAL A 187 15.47 -9.49 -4.67
CA VAL A 187 16.01 -8.12 -4.54
C VAL A 187 14.88 -7.10 -4.63
N TYR A 188 14.67 -6.37 -3.54
CA TYR A 188 13.75 -5.24 -3.44
C TYR A 188 14.50 -3.92 -3.66
N ALA A 189 13.78 -2.80 -3.80
CA ALA A 189 14.42 -1.51 -4.10
C ALA A 189 15.43 -1.08 -3.03
N ASP A 190 15.11 -1.33 -1.75
CA ASP A 190 16.03 -1.03 -0.65
C ASP A 190 17.25 -1.98 -0.59
N ASP A 191 17.21 -3.12 -1.26
CA ASP A 191 18.35 -4.03 -1.31
C ASP A 191 19.42 -3.57 -2.33
N ILE A 192 19.08 -2.62 -3.20
CA ILE A 192 20.04 -2.05 -4.17
C ILE A 192 21.12 -1.27 -3.42
N SER A 193 22.37 -1.58 -3.77
CA SER A 193 23.57 -0.91 -3.27
C SER A 193 24.53 -0.68 -4.42
N LEU A 194 24.97 0.57 -4.59
CA LEU A 194 25.92 0.98 -5.61
C LEU A 194 27.17 1.60 -4.96
N PRO A 195 28.35 1.52 -5.59
CA PRO A 195 29.56 2.17 -5.07
C PRO A 195 29.37 3.68 -4.91
N GLY A 196 29.83 4.23 -3.78
CA GLY A 196 29.78 5.67 -3.50
C GLY A 196 28.37 6.25 -3.31
N MET A 197 27.36 5.39 -3.11
CA MET A 197 25.95 5.77 -2.94
C MET A 197 25.73 6.70 -1.74
N LEU A 198 24.88 7.70 -1.93
CA LEU A 198 24.41 8.64 -0.92
C LEU A 198 22.98 8.32 -0.48
N TYR A 199 22.53 8.96 0.58
CA TYR A 199 21.21 8.82 1.18
C TYR A 199 20.47 10.15 1.13
N GLY A 200 19.26 10.13 0.58
CA GLY A 200 18.39 11.29 0.52
C GLY A 200 17.21 11.17 1.50
N LYS A 201 16.95 12.23 2.28
CA LYS A 201 15.79 12.34 3.18
C LYS A 201 15.10 13.69 2.98
N ALA A 202 13.78 13.68 2.85
CA ALA A 202 13.01 14.89 2.62
C ALA A 202 12.55 15.49 3.95
N LEU A 203 12.72 16.80 4.11
CA LEU A 203 12.03 17.56 5.15
C LEU A 203 10.54 17.64 4.78
N ARG A 204 9.68 17.17 5.67
CA ARG A 204 8.23 17.13 5.46
C ARG A 204 7.55 18.29 6.16
N SER A 205 6.52 18.84 5.53
CA SER A 205 5.65 19.83 6.16
C SER A 205 4.97 19.27 7.40
N ALA A 206 5.07 20.02 8.51
CA ALA A 206 4.30 19.78 9.72
C ALA A 206 2.90 20.41 9.65
N TYR A 207 2.68 21.35 8.73
CA TYR A 207 1.43 22.09 8.56
C TYR A 207 0.58 21.51 7.43
N ALA A 208 -0.74 21.54 7.63
CA ALA A 208 -1.70 21.13 6.61
C ALA A 208 -1.94 22.21 5.56
N HIS A 209 -1.76 23.49 5.89
CA HIS A 209 -1.86 24.59 4.94
C HIS A 209 -1.05 25.78 5.44
N ALA A 210 -0.02 26.20 4.71
CA ALA A 210 0.79 27.35 5.09
C ALA A 210 1.54 27.92 3.87
N LEU A 211 1.72 29.24 3.83
CA LEU A 211 2.64 29.87 2.87
C LEU A 211 4.07 29.58 3.28
N LEU A 212 4.93 29.32 2.29
CA LEU A 212 6.35 29.12 2.49
C LEU A 212 7.08 30.46 2.29
N LYS A 213 7.55 31.09 3.37
CA LYS A 213 8.22 32.40 3.32
C LYS A 213 9.71 32.28 3.10
N GLY A 214 10.32 31.22 3.63
CA GLY A 214 11.76 30.98 3.49
C GLY A 214 12.18 29.66 4.09
N ILE A 215 13.35 29.18 3.66
CA ILE A 215 14.01 27.99 4.20
C ILE A 215 15.45 28.40 4.53
N ASP A 216 15.83 28.28 5.80
CA ASP A 216 17.21 28.42 6.28
C ASP A 216 17.77 27.04 6.61
N TYR A 217 18.69 26.59 5.77
CA TYR A 217 19.45 25.35 5.94
C TYR A 217 20.95 25.62 6.17
N SER A 218 21.32 26.85 6.54
CA SER A 218 22.71 27.30 6.64
C SER A 218 23.54 26.55 7.70
N ARG A 219 22.87 26.02 8.74
CA ARG A 219 23.46 25.16 9.77
C ARG A 219 23.52 23.70 9.32
N ALA A 220 22.45 23.21 8.72
CA ALA A 220 22.33 21.82 8.25
C ALA A 220 23.44 21.47 7.23
N GLN A 221 23.75 22.38 6.30
CA GLN A 221 24.81 22.17 5.30
C GLN A 221 26.23 22.04 5.89
N LYS A 222 26.44 22.42 7.16
CA LYS A 222 27.76 22.35 7.82
C LYS A 222 27.99 21.01 8.53
N ILE A 223 26.98 20.13 8.59
CA ILE A 223 27.12 18.82 9.22
C ILE A 223 28.07 17.95 8.38
N PRO A 224 29.10 17.33 9.00
CA PRO A 224 29.98 16.40 8.30
C PRO A 224 29.20 15.28 7.60
N GLY A 225 29.51 15.06 6.32
CA GLY A 225 28.84 14.06 5.48
C GLY A 225 27.60 14.56 4.76
N VAL A 226 27.09 15.78 5.01
CA VAL A 226 26.08 16.41 4.15
C VAL A 226 26.73 16.84 2.85
N VAL A 227 26.16 16.39 1.72
CA VAL A 227 26.67 16.66 0.38
C VAL A 227 25.88 17.77 -0.30
N ALA A 228 24.56 17.76 -0.16
CA ALA A 228 23.68 18.78 -0.73
C ALA A 228 22.39 18.91 0.07
N ILE A 229 21.79 20.11 0.03
CA ILE A 229 20.42 20.36 0.47
C ILE A 229 19.72 21.05 -0.68
N LEU A 230 18.67 20.41 -1.20
CA LEU A 230 17.95 20.83 -2.40
C LEU A 230 16.59 21.39 -2.02
N THR A 231 16.18 22.46 -2.68
CA THR A 231 14.87 23.10 -2.56
C THR A 231 14.17 23.11 -3.92
N ALA A 232 12.97 23.67 -4.01
CA ALA A 232 12.28 23.81 -5.29
C ALA A 232 13.10 24.54 -6.37
N ARG A 233 14.02 25.44 -5.97
CA ARG A 233 14.92 26.18 -6.89
C ARG A 233 15.91 25.28 -7.61
N ASP A 234 16.20 24.12 -7.06
CA ASP A 234 17.13 23.17 -7.64
C ASP A 234 16.49 22.30 -8.72
N ILE A 235 15.17 22.34 -8.88
CA ILE A 235 14.48 21.52 -9.88
C ILE A 235 14.73 22.13 -11.27
N PRO A 236 15.37 21.39 -12.19
CA PRO A 236 15.79 21.96 -13.49
C PRO A 236 14.65 22.06 -14.51
N GLY A 237 13.59 21.27 -14.34
CA GLY A 237 12.42 21.26 -15.22
C GLY A 237 11.18 21.80 -14.52
N ILE A 238 10.02 21.18 -14.77
CA ILE A 238 8.77 21.60 -14.12
C ILE A 238 8.71 21.06 -12.68
N ASN A 239 8.51 21.93 -11.69
CA ASN A 239 8.30 21.50 -10.30
C ASN A 239 6.88 20.95 -10.08
N ARG A 240 6.33 20.14 -10.99
CA ARG A 240 5.00 19.56 -10.85
C ARG A 240 4.93 18.15 -11.46
N TYR A 241 4.22 17.27 -10.80
CA TYR A 241 3.91 15.93 -11.27
C TYR A 241 2.48 15.52 -10.90
N GLY A 242 2.03 14.38 -11.40
CA GLY A 242 0.71 13.82 -11.13
C GLY A 242 0.18 13.02 -12.32
N LEU A 243 -0.80 12.16 -12.05
CA LEU A 243 -1.31 11.18 -13.01
C LEU A 243 -2.39 11.71 -13.94
N VAL A 244 -3.17 12.68 -13.45
CA VAL A 244 -4.30 13.28 -14.16
C VAL A 244 -4.02 14.76 -14.41
N TYR A 245 -3.66 15.48 -13.35
CA TYR A 245 -3.20 16.85 -13.39
C TYR A 245 -1.79 16.92 -12.81
N LEU A 246 -0.99 17.85 -13.30
CA LEU A 246 0.33 18.15 -12.74
C LEU A 246 0.15 19.15 -11.60
N ASP A 247 -0.51 18.72 -10.53
CA ASP A 247 -0.94 19.56 -9.40
C ASP A 247 -0.09 19.40 -8.14
N GLN A 248 0.79 18.38 -8.09
CA GLN A 248 1.65 18.12 -6.95
C GLN A 248 3.06 18.65 -7.15
N PRO A 249 3.59 19.51 -6.27
CA PRO A 249 4.98 19.93 -6.29
C PRO A 249 5.90 18.78 -5.84
N VAL A 250 7.10 18.72 -6.42
CA VAL A 250 8.15 17.78 -5.99
C VAL A 250 8.75 18.23 -4.67
N LEU A 251 9.06 19.53 -4.60
CA LEU A 251 9.40 20.25 -3.38
C LEU A 251 8.53 21.51 -3.37
N ALA A 252 7.88 21.83 -2.25
CA ALA A 252 7.00 22.99 -2.13
C ALA A 252 7.74 24.29 -2.49
N ASP A 253 7.14 25.12 -3.33
CA ASP A 253 7.69 26.41 -3.80
C ASP A 253 6.89 27.62 -3.34
N ASP A 254 5.57 27.49 -3.22
CA ASP A 254 4.65 28.57 -2.85
C ASP A 254 4.06 28.38 -1.45
N LYS A 255 3.44 27.22 -1.23
CA LYS A 255 2.72 26.84 -0.04
C LYS A 255 2.71 25.33 0.11
N VAL A 256 2.61 24.87 1.34
CA VAL A 256 2.28 23.49 1.67
C VAL A 256 0.77 23.35 1.71
N ARG A 257 0.25 22.27 1.13
CA ARG A 257 -1.19 21.98 0.97
C ARG A 257 -1.64 20.78 1.79
N CYS A 258 -0.72 19.97 2.30
CA CYS A 258 -1.01 18.97 3.32
C CYS A 258 0.23 18.63 4.16
N VAL A 259 0.00 18.01 5.32
CA VAL A 259 1.05 17.36 6.10
C VAL A 259 1.71 16.28 5.22
N GLY A 260 3.04 16.24 5.20
CA GLY A 260 3.81 15.31 4.37
C GLY A 260 4.28 15.86 3.02
N ASP A 261 3.90 17.08 2.64
CA ASP A 261 4.53 17.78 1.52
C ASP A 261 6.05 17.84 1.73
N ALA A 262 6.83 17.52 0.69
CA ALA A 262 8.27 17.68 0.76
C ALA A 262 8.65 19.15 0.56
N VAL A 263 9.53 19.67 1.39
CA VAL A 263 9.90 21.10 1.42
C VAL A 263 11.35 21.30 1.02
N ALA A 264 12.23 20.42 1.51
CA ALA A 264 13.63 20.35 1.12
C ALA A 264 14.07 18.87 1.07
N LEU A 265 15.13 18.57 0.33
CA LEU A 265 15.75 17.25 0.24
C LEU A 265 17.20 17.33 0.67
N VAL A 266 17.54 16.70 1.80
CA VAL A 266 18.92 16.54 2.24
C VAL A 266 19.52 15.32 1.56
N VAL A 267 20.76 15.44 1.08
CA VAL A 267 21.55 14.34 0.52
C VAL A 267 22.86 14.23 1.29
N ALA A 268 23.16 13.07 1.86
CA ALA A 268 24.31 12.86 2.73
C ALA A 268 24.98 11.49 2.53
N GLU A 269 26.18 11.32 3.05
CA GLU A 269 26.98 10.08 2.97
C GLU A 269 26.45 8.96 3.89
N SER A 270 25.58 9.30 4.84
CA SER A 270 24.89 8.33 5.70
C SER A 270 23.47 8.80 6.03
N GLU A 271 22.56 7.86 6.33
CA GLU A 271 21.21 8.22 6.82
C GLU A 271 21.27 9.09 8.08
N LYS A 272 22.22 8.81 8.99
CA LYS A 272 22.39 9.56 10.24
C LYS A 272 22.72 11.04 9.98
N ALA A 273 23.68 11.32 9.09
CA ALA A 273 24.02 12.70 8.74
C ALA A 273 22.85 13.43 8.06
N ALA A 274 22.05 12.70 7.26
CA ALA A 274 20.85 13.28 6.66
C ALA A 274 19.78 13.62 7.73
N GLU A 275 19.57 12.74 8.71
CA GLU A 275 18.62 12.94 9.81
C GLU A 275 19.03 14.10 10.72
N GLU A 276 20.29 14.16 11.14
CA GLU A 276 20.83 15.28 11.93
C GLU A 276 20.69 16.63 11.18
N ALA A 277 20.85 16.62 9.85
CA ALA A 277 20.70 17.82 9.04
C ALA A 277 19.26 18.29 8.96
N LEU A 278 18.28 17.38 8.83
CA LEU A 278 16.86 17.73 8.82
C LEU A 278 16.44 18.48 10.08
N GLU A 279 16.95 18.10 11.26
CA GLU A 279 16.65 18.76 12.54
C GLU A 279 17.14 20.21 12.60
N LEU A 280 18.14 20.58 11.80
CA LEU A 280 18.71 21.93 11.78
C LEU A 280 18.13 22.83 10.69
N ILE A 281 17.28 22.32 9.80
CA ILE A 281 16.61 23.14 8.80
C ILE A 281 15.45 23.89 9.46
N LYS A 282 15.43 25.20 9.30
CA LYS A 282 14.33 26.06 9.73
C LYS A 282 13.50 26.48 8.53
N VAL A 283 12.19 26.33 8.64
CA VAL A 283 11.25 26.77 7.62
C VAL A 283 10.35 27.83 8.23
N ASP A 284 10.27 28.97 7.56
CA ASP A 284 9.38 30.07 7.95
C ASP A 284 8.01 29.87 7.26
N TYR A 285 7.01 29.56 8.08
CA TYR A 285 5.64 29.30 7.66
C TYR A 285 4.71 30.42 8.14
N GLU A 286 3.84 30.87 7.24
CA GLU A 286 2.63 31.60 7.63
C GLU A 286 1.45 30.64 7.48
N GLU A 287 0.90 30.15 8.60
CA GLU A 287 -0.21 29.20 8.60
C GLU A 287 -1.46 29.81 7.96
N LEU A 288 -2.13 29.01 7.13
CA LEU A 288 -3.36 29.39 6.45
C LEU A 288 -4.52 28.53 6.97
N PRO A 289 -5.77 29.04 6.95
CA PRO A 289 -6.94 28.21 7.21
C PRO A 289 -7.00 27.02 6.24
N GLY A 290 -7.16 25.81 6.77
CA GLY A 290 -7.35 24.59 5.98
C GLY A 290 -8.82 24.15 5.90
N VAL A 291 -9.13 23.25 4.97
CA VAL A 291 -10.43 22.57 4.87
C VAL A 291 -10.24 21.06 4.81
N PHE A 292 -11.01 20.30 5.59
CA PHE A 292 -10.72 18.88 5.86
C PHE A 292 -11.91 17.94 5.61
N SER A 293 -13.03 18.46 5.10
CA SER A 293 -14.15 17.64 4.60
C SER A 293 -14.53 18.07 3.19
N ALA A 294 -14.97 17.10 2.39
CA ALA A 294 -15.39 17.36 1.01
C ALA A 294 -16.62 18.28 0.98
N GLU A 295 -17.58 18.09 1.89
CA GLU A 295 -18.79 18.91 1.97
C GLU A 295 -18.49 20.36 2.36
N GLU A 296 -17.59 20.60 3.33
CA GLU A 296 -17.20 21.98 3.70
C GLU A 296 -16.40 22.65 2.60
N ALA A 297 -15.51 21.90 1.92
CA ALA A 297 -14.69 22.43 0.82
C ALA A 297 -15.52 22.93 -0.38
N LEU A 298 -16.77 22.47 -0.51
CA LEU A 298 -17.70 22.93 -1.55
C LEU A 298 -18.57 24.12 -1.12
N ARG A 299 -18.53 24.57 0.15
CA ARG A 299 -19.33 25.70 0.61
C ARG A 299 -18.77 27.02 0.07
N PRO A 300 -19.63 28.04 -0.18
CA PRO A 300 -19.16 29.39 -0.48
C PRO A 300 -18.22 29.92 0.61
N GLY A 301 -17.08 30.49 0.21
CA GLY A 301 -16.09 31.05 1.13
C GLY A 301 -15.17 30.03 1.82
N ALA A 302 -15.27 28.74 1.50
CA ALA A 302 -14.33 27.74 2.02
C ALA A 302 -12.88 28.05 1.62
N PRO A 303 -11.89 27.75 2.49
CA PRO A 303 -10.48 27.90 2.13
C PRO A 303 -10.14 27.16 0.84
N LEU A 304 -9.39 27.82 -0.05
CA LEU A 304 -9.00 27.26 -1.34
C LEU A 304 -7.69 26.47 -1.22
N VAL A 305 -7.75 25.18 -1.53
CA VAL A 305 -6.55 24.33 -1.64
C VAL A 305 -5.77 24.73 -2.91
N HIS A 306 -6.49 24.91 -4.01
CA HIS A 306 -5.98 25.39 -5.30
C HIS A 306 -6.78 26.60 -5.78
N GLU A 307 -6.13 27.49 -6.53
CA GLU A 307 -6.69 28.78 -6.99
C GLU A 307 -7.97 28.63 -7.81
N LYS A 308 -8.11 27.52 -8.55
CA LYS A 308 -9.25 27.24 -9.44
C LYS A 308 -10.49 26.71 -8.73
N GLY A 309 -10.44 26.55 -7.40
CA GLY A 309 -11.53 25.99 -6.60
C GLY A 309 -11.27 24.56 -6.12
N ASN A 310 -12.08 24.11 -5.17
CA ASN A 310 -11.93 22.80 -4.53
C ASN A 310 -12.69 21.68 -5.28
N LEU A 311 -13.68 21.98 -6.11
CA LEU A 311 -14.36 20.96 -6.93
C LEU A 311 -13.50 20.58 -8.13
N VAL A 312 -12.98 19.35 -8.13
CA VAL A 312 -12.14 18.82 -9.21
C VAL A 312 -12.99 18.32 -10.37
N GLN A 313 -14.01 17.50 -10.05
CA GLN A 313 -14.86 16.88 -11.05
C GLN A 313 -16.24 16.58 -10.47
N HIS A 314 -17.27 16.92 -11.24
CA HIS A 314 -18.64 16.45 -11.05
C HIS A 314 -18.99 15.44 -12.15
N THR A 315 -19.31 14.20 -11.80
CA THR A 315 -19.75 13.18 -12.75
C THR A 315 -21.20 12.78 -12.48
N LYS A 316 -21.99 12.63 -13.55
CA LYS A 316 -23.41 12.27 -13.51
C LYS A 316 -23.63 10.91 -14.15
N VAL A 317 -24.33 10.01 -13.46
CA VAL A 317 -24.91 8.78 -14.01
C VAL A 317 -26.42 8.95 -14.07
N ARG A 318 -26.99 8.70 -15.25
CA ARG A 318 -28.42 8.87 -15.52
C ARG A 318 -28.94 7.67 -16.31
N LYS A 319 -30.06 7.11 -15.88
CA LYS A 319 -30.79 6.04 -16.56
C LYS A 319 -32.27 6.15 -16.20
N GLY A 320 -33.16 6.07 -17.19
CA GLY A 320 -34.61 6.13 -16.93
C GLY A 320 -35.07 7.43 -16.26
N ASP A 321 -36.19 7.35 -15.53
CA ASP A 321 -36.83 8.45 -14.81
C ASP A 321 -36.92 8.10 -13.31
N VAL A 322 -36.05 8.71 -12.53
CA VAL A 322 -35.89 8.40 -11.10
C VAL A 322 -37.11 8.82 -10.28
N GLU A 323 -37.76 9.94 -10.63
CA GLU A 323 -38.95 10.43 -9.92
C GLU A 323 -40.11 9.47 -10.15
N LYS A 324 -40.30 9.03 -11.41
CA LYS A 324 -41.25 7.98 -11.73
C LYS A 324 -40.95 6.70 -10.95
N GLY A 325 -39.70 6.24 -10.93
CA GLY A 325 -39.33 5.02 -10.22
C GLY A 325 -39.61 5.08 -8.71
N PHE A 326 -39.37 6.22 -8.05
CA PHE A 326 -39.70 6.38 -6.63
C PHE A 326 -41.21 6.51 -6.39
N SER A 327 -41.95 7.20 -7.25
CA SER A 327 -43.42 7.30 -7.14
C SER A 327 -44.11 5.92 -7.23
N GLN A 328 -43.46 4.96 -7.88
CA GLN A 328 -43.93 3.57 -8.04
C GLN A 328 -43.37 2.61 -6.98
N SER A 329 -42.51 3.08 -6.08
CA SER A 329 -41.90 2.25 -5.03
C SER A 329 -42.81 2.16 -3.81
N ASP A 330 -43.15 0.94 -3.39
CA ASP A 330 -43.90 0.69 -2.16
C ASP A 330 -43.03 0.87 -0.91
N VAL A 331 -41.74 0.54 -1.03
CA VAL A 331 -40.76 0.67 0.05
C VAL A 331 -39.57 1.47 -0.45
N ILE A 332 -39.19 2.48 0.35
CA ILE A 332 -38.01 3.29 0.13
C ILE A 332 -37.15 3.25 1.39
N VAL A 333 -35.85 3.05 1.19
CA VAL A 333 -34.81 3.20 2.22
C VAL A 333 -33.87 4.32 1.82
N GLU A 334 -33.49 5.13 2.80
CA GLU A 334 -32.60 6.26 2.60
C GLU A 334 -31.64 6.37 3.78
N ARG A 335 -30.35 6.50 3.50
CA ARG A 335 -29.28 6.64 4.51
C ARG A 335 -28.12 7.47 3.98
N THR A 336 -27.37 8.06 4.91
CA THR A 336 -26.06 8.64 4.65
C THR A 336 -25.00 7.72 5.25
N PHE A 337 -24.05 7.29 4.43
CA PHE A 337 -22.93 6.43 4.81
C PHE A 337 -21.63 7.21 4.77
N ARG A 338 -20.68 6.82 5.61
CA ARG A 338 -19.31 7.36 5.58
C ARG A 338 -18.32 6.20 5.54
N THR A 339 -17.38 6.27 4.61
CA THR A 339 -16.25 5.32 4.56
C THR A 339 -14.97 6.04 4.97
N GLN A 340 -14.19 5.39 5.82
CA GLN A 340 -12.95 5.90 6.36
C GLN A 340 -11.83 6.01 5.32
N ALA A 341 -10.83 6.83 5.63
CA ALA A 341 -9.54 6.80 4.95
C ALA A 341 -8.78 5.52 5.35
N VAL A 342 -8.26 4.78 4.37
CA VAL A 342 -7.53 3.52 4.62
C VAL A 342 -6.17 3.59 3.96
N LYS A 343 -5.11 3.29 4.73
CA LYS A 343 -3.74 3.13 4.21
C LYS A 343 -3.52 1.72 3.66
N HIS A 344 -2.68 1.60 2.63
CA HIS A 344 -2.39 0.33 1.98
C HIS A 344 -1.68 -0.65 2.91
N ILE A 345 -0.73 -0.14 3.71
CA ILE A 345 0.08 -0.90 4.68
C ILE A 345 0.76 -2.10 4.00
N TYR A 346 1.28 -1.93 2.78
CA TYR A 346 2.28 -2.86 2.27
C TYR A 346 3.53 -2.79 3.14
N LEU A 347 4.22 -3.91 3.33
CA LEU A 347 5.27 -4.02 4.36
C LEU A 347 6.59 -3.38 3.93
N GLU A 348 6.90 -3.40 2.64
CA GLU A 348 8.05 -2.68 2.07
C GLU A 348 7.73 -1.19 1.97
N PRO A 349 8.39 -0.31 2.75
CA PRO A 349 8.26 1.13 2.55
C PRO A 349 8.68 1.55 1.15
N GLU A 350 8.22 2.70 0.73
CA GLU A 350 8.56 3.31 -0.55
C GLU A 350 10.06 3.60 -0.60
N CYS A 351 10.73 3.13 -1.65
CA CYS A 351 12.17 3.25 -1.80
C CYS A 351 12.54 3.30 -3.28
N SER A 352 13.47 4.19 -3.61
CA SER A 352 14.09 4.31 -4.92
C SER A 352 15.59 4.50 -4.78
N VAL A 353 16.35 3.88 -5.67
CA VAL A 353 17.75 4.21 -5.92
C VAL A 353 17.86 4.79 -7.32
N ALA A 354 18.55 5.91 -7.47
CA ALA A 354 18.80 6.51 -8.78
C ALA A 354 20.29 6.72 -9.01
N ALA A 355 20.73 6.57 -10.26
CA ALA A 355 22.10 6.87 -10.68
C ALA A 355 22.10 7.46 -12.09
N ILE A 356 23.02 8.38 -12.34
CA ILE A 356 23.26 8.96 -13.66
C ILE A 356 24.59 8.42 -14.21
N ASP A 357 24.60 7.98 -15.47
CA ASP A 357 25.82 7.54 -16.13
C ASP A 357 26.59 8.71 -16.77
N HIS A 358 27.79 8.42 -17.30
CA HIS A 358 28.64 9.42 -17.93
C HIS A 358 28.05 10.02 -19.23
N GLN A 359 26.99 9.45 -19.79
CA GLN A 359 26.27 9.99 -20.96
C GLN A 359 25.04 10.80 -20.55
N GLY A 360 24.83 11.01 -19.25
CA GLY A 360 23.66 11.69 -18.71
C GLY A 360 22.38 10.85 -18.77
N ASN A 361 22.46 9.52 -18.89
CA ASN A 361 21.29 8.66 -18.77
C ASN A 361 21.00 8.38 -17.30
N LEU A 362 19.78 8.67 -16.86
CA LEU A 362 19.29 8.39 -15.53
C LEU A 362 18.66 6.99 -15.47
N THR A 363 19.10 6.16 -14.52
CA THR A 363 18.41 4.91 -14.15
C THR A 363 17.85 5.03 -12.74
N VAL A 364 16.58 4.66 -12.56
CA VAL A 364 15.88 4.61 -11.27
C VAL A 364 15.40 3.18 -11.01
N TRP A 365 15.93 2.53 -9.98
CA TRP A 365 15.45 1.25 -9.45
C TRP A 365 14.44 1.53 -8.34
N THR A 366 13.19 1.11 -8.52
CA THR A 366 12.11 1.41 -7.57
C THR A 366 11.13 0.25 -7.44
N SER A 367 10.35 0.26 -6.36
CA SER A 367 9.17 -0.57 -6.18
C SER A 367 7.96 0.19 -6.76
N THR A 368 7.55 -0.18 -7.98
CA THR A 368 6.46 0.49 -8.73
C THR A 368 5.53 -0.53 -9.37
N GLN A 369 4.30 -0.09 -9.68
CA GLN A 369 3.36 -0.84 -10.52
C GLN A 369 3.39 -0.39 -12.01
N TYR A 370 4.01 0.75 -12.35
CA TYR A 370 3.95 1.33 -13.71
C TYR A 370 5.21 2.12 -14.14
N VAL A 371 6.27 1.40 -14.52
CA VAL A 371 7.57 1.98 -14.94
C VAL A 371 7.49 3.09 -16.01
N PHE A 372 6.59 2.94 -17.01
CA PHE A 372 6.48 3.93 -18.09
C PHE A 372 5.76 5.21 -17.67
N ARG A 373 4.86 5.11 -16.68
CA ARG A 373 4.14 6.24 -16.12
C ARG A 373 5.10 7.06 -15.24
N ASP A 374 5.89 6.39 -14.43
CA ASP A 374 6.91 7.05 -13.60
C ASP A 374 7.93 7.78 -14.48
N ARG A 375 8.43 7.10 -15.53
CA ARG A 375 9.36 7.70 -16.49
C ARG A 375 8.83 9.01 -17.10
N ARG A 376 7.53 9.06 -17.43
CA ARG A 376 6.87 10.24 -18.01
C ARG A 376 6.70 11.39 -17.02
N GLN A 377 6.70 11.10 -15.71
CA GLN A 377 6.65 12.12 -14.66
C GLN A 377 8.06 12.60 -14.28
N ILE A 378 9.04 11.70 -14.20
CA ILE A 378 10.43 12.02 -13.84
C ILE A 378 11.09 12.91 -14.88
N ALA A 379 10.99 12.55 -16.17
CA ALA A 379 11.66 13.24 -17.26
C ALA A 379 11.41 14.77 -17.30
N PRO A 380 10.15 15.26 -17.33
CA PRO A 380 9.89 16.70 -17.40
C PRO A 380 10.29 17.46 -16.13
N VAL A 381 10.23 16.83 -14.95
CA VAL A 381 10.71 17.44 -13.69
C VAL A 381 12.22 17.64 -13.72
N LEU A 382 12.96 16.63 -14.19
CA LEU A 382 14.41 16.65 -14.22
C LEU A 382 14.98 17.35 -15.46
N GLY A 383 14.13 17.92 -16.32
CA GLY A 383 14.56 18.57 -17.56
C GLY A 383 15.25 17.62 -18.53
N LEU A 384 14.97 16.30 -18.43
CA LEU A 384 15.59 15.27 -19.24
C LEU A 384 14.65 14.82 -20.37
N PRO A 385 15.19 14.53 -21.57
CA PRO A 385 14.45 13.78 -22.58
C PRO A 385 13.98 12.42 -22.04
N VAL A 386 12.76 11.99 -22.40
CA VAL A 386 12.18 10.73 -21.90
C VAL A 386 13.06 9.50 -22.21
N ASN A 387 13.78 9.50 -23.33
CA ASN A 387 14.72 8.42 -23.70
C ASN A 387 16.01 8.41 -22.87
N LYS A 388 16.31 9.49 -22.12
CA LYS A 388 17.41 9.55 -21.15
C LYS A 388 17.03 9.04 -19.77
N VAL A 389 15.77 8.64 -19.55
CA VAL A 389 15.29 8.13 -18.27
C VAL A 389 14.90 6.65 -18.41
N ARG A 390 15.46 5.80 -17.55
CA ARG A 390 15.13 4.38 -17.42
C ARG A 390 14.59 4.12 -16.02
N VAL A 391 13.42 3.51 -15.93
CA VAL A 391 12.85 3.05 -14.66
C VAL A 391 12.87 1.52 -14.66
N VAL A 392 13.43 0.93 -13.61
CA VAL A 392 13.55 -0.51 -13.40
C VAL A 392 12.68 -0.88 -12.20
N GLN A 393 11.65 -1.68 -12.45
CA GLN A 393 10.84 -2.26 -11.38
C GLN A 393 11.65 -3.36 -10.68
N MET A 394 11.90 -3.16 -9.39
CA MET A 394 12.44 -4.20 -8.51
C MET A 394 11.34 -5.11 -7.99
N THR A 395 11.70 -6.17 -7.25
CA THR A 395 10.69 -6.97 -6.55
C THR A 395 9.84 -6.03 -5.70
N THR A 396 8.52 -6.15 -5.83
CA THR A 396 7.57 -5.25 -5.18
C THR A 396 6.97 -5.94 -3.95
N GLY A 397 7.28 -5.45 -2.76
CA GLY A 397 6.82 -5.91 -1.44
C GLY A 397 5.37 -5.56 -1.11
N GLY A 398 4.52 -5.49 -2.13
CA GLY A 398 3.11 -5.09 -2.08
C GLY A 398 2.92 -3.65 -2.57
N GLY A 399 1.90 -3.45 -3.40
CA GLY A 399 1.49 -2.11 -3.86
C GLY A 399 0.04 -1.80 -3.50
N PHE A 400 -0.87 -2.76 -3.69
CA PHE A 400 -2.31 -2.61 -3.40
C PHE A 400 -2.97 -1.36 -4.03
N GLY A 401 -2.36 -0.77 -5.06
CA GLY A 401 -2.73 0.49 -5.69
C GLY A 401 -1.86 1.69 -5.28
N GLY A 402 -1.24 1.68 -4.11
CA GLY A 402 -0.49 2.84 -3.59
C GLY A 402 0.87 3.06 -4.25
N LYS A 403 1.40 2.06 -4.95
CA LYS A 403 2.61 2.16 -5.78
C LYS A 403 2.28 2.37 -7.27
N ASP A 404 1.04 2.78 -7.55
CA ASP A 404 0.65 3.36 -8.86
C ASP A 404 1.00 4.86 -8.92
N ASP A 405 0.97 5.53 -7.77
CA ASP A 405 1.49 6.87 -7.59
C ASP A 405 3.01 6.86 -7.43
N ILE A 406 3.66 7.88 -7.99
CA ILE A 406 5.09 8.12 -7.82
C ILE A 406 5.35 8.72 -6.42
N THR A 407 6.44 8.32 -5.78
CA THR A 407 6.74 8.66 -4.39
C THR A 407 8.18 9.13 -4.19
N THR A 408 9.15 8.22 -4.26
CA THR A 408 10.58 8.46 -3.97
C THR A 408 11.41 8.70 -5.23
N GLU A 409 10.89 8.33 -6.40
CA GLU A 409 11.61 8.23 -7.66
C GLU A 409 12.16 9.56 -8.13
N ILE A 410 11.33 10.61 -8.07
CA ILE A 410 11.72 11.96 -8.50
C ILE A 410 12.78 12.54 -7.55
N LEU A 411 12.62 12.34 -6.24
CA LEU A 411 13.58 12.81 -5.24
C LEU A 411 14.94 12.14 -5.42
N ALA A 412 14.96 10.81 -5.61
CA ALA A 412 16.18 10.07 -5.88
C ALA A 412 16.83 10.55 -7.20
N GLY A 413 16.03 10.70 -8.26
CA GLY A 413 16.51 11.18 -9.56
C GLY A 413 17.08 12.59 -9.52
N LEU A 414 16.42 13.52 -8.81
CA LEU A 414 16.89 14.88 -8.60
C LEU A 414 18.22 14.90 -7.84
N ALA A 415 18.32 14.13 -6.75
CA ALA A 415 19.55 14.06 -5.96
C ALA A 415 20.71 13.44 -6.76
N ALA A 416 20.45 12.38 -7.53
CA ALA A 416 21.47 11.76 -8.38
C ALA A 416 21.94 12.71 -9.49
N LEU A 417 21.01 13.43 -10.13
CA LEU A 417 21.34 14.43 -11.14
C LEU A 417 22.19 15.58 -10.58
N LYS A 418 21.88 16.05 -9.36
CA LYS A 418 22.59 17.18 -8.73
C LYS A 418 23.96 16.83 -8.17
N THR A 419 24.11 15.61 -7.66
CA THR A 419 25.37 15.18 -7.03
C THR A 419 26.29 14.42 -7.97
N GLY A 420 25.79 13.90 -9.10
CA GLY A 420 26.52 13.00 -9.98
C GLY A 420 26.84 11.64 -9.35
N ARG A 421 26.26 11.34 -8.19
CA ARG A 421 26.47 10.09 -7.43
C ARG A 421 25.17 9.30 -7.34
N PRO A 422 25.21 7.96 -7.20
CA PRO A 422 24.01 7.20 -6.89
C PRO A 422 23.36 7.67 -5.59
N VAL A 423 22.04 7.78 -5.53
CA VAL A 423 21.31 8.21 -4.33
C VAL A 423 20.15 7.27 -4.03
N LYS A 424 20.07 6.79 -2.80
CA LYS A 424 18.91 6.07 -2.26
C LYS A 424 18.01 7.04 -1.50
N VAL A 425 16.71 7.03 -1.82
CA VAL A 425 15.66 7.71 -1.04
C VAL A 425 14.67 6.66 -0.57
N ARG A 426 14.48 6.57 0.74
CA ARG A 426 13.57 5.62 1.39
C ARG A 426 12.72 6.35 2.40
N PHE A 427 11.41 6.11 2.37
CA PHE A 427 10.52 6.59 3.42
C PHE A 427 10.64 5.74 4.66
N THR A 428 10.57 6.37 5.82
CA THR A 428 10.20 5.66 7.04
C THR A 428 8.74 5.22 6.96
N ARG A 429 8.35 4.25 7.79
CA ARG A 429 6.92 3.88 7.92
C ARG A 429 6.06 5.09 8.31
N GLU A 430 6.59 5.96 9.16
CA GLU A 430 5.91 7.16 9.60
C GLU A 430 5.66 8.15 8.46
N GLU A 431 6.66 8.41 7.61
CA GLU A 431 6.49 9.28 6.42
C GLU A 431 5.41 8.73 5.47
N SER A 432 5.47 7.44 5.18
CA SER A 432 4.45 6.74 4.37
C SER A 432 3.04 6.93 4.95
N MET A 433 2.89 6.86 6.28
CA MET A 433 1.61 7.01 6.97
C MET A 433 1.14 8.46 7.09
N ARG A 434 2.04 9.42 7.38
CA ARG A 434 1.69 10.83 7.68
C ARG A 434 1.27 11.65 6.47
N GLY A 435 1.59 11.22 5.25
CA GLY A 435 1.02 11.84 4.05
C GLY A 435 1.90 11.86 2.82
N ALA A 436 3.13 11.34 2.89
CA ALA A 436 4.01 11.27 1.73
C ALA A 436 3.54 10.27 0.66
N ALA A 437 2.67 9.32 1.04
CA ALA A 437 2.05 8.35 0.13
C ALA A 437 0.52 8.44 0.17
N THR A 438 -0.12 8.01 -0.92
CA THR A 438 -1.57 8.12 -1.07
C THR A 438 -2.33 7.18 -0.12
N LYS A 439 -3.61 7.48 0.09
CA LYS A 439 -4.56 6.63 0.85
C LYS A 439 -5.83 6.37 0.04
N ARG A 440 -6.72 5.49 0.52
CA ARG A 440 -8.08 5.38 -0.06
C ARG A 440 -8.88 6.64 0.21
N HIS A 441 -9.59 7.12 -0.82
CA HIS A 441 -10.59 8.20 -0.71
C HIS A 441 -11.65 7.86 0.35
N PRO A 442 -11.73 8.64 1.45
CA PRO A 442 -12.94 8.64 2.26
C PRO A 442 -14.08 9.29 1.49
N MET A 443 -15.29 8.80 1.70
CA MET A 443 -16.47 9.23 0.97
C MET A 443 -17.64 9.39 1.93
N THR A 444 -18.38 10.49 1.79
CA THR A 444 -19.75 10.60 2.29
C THR A 444 -20.69 10.26 1.15
N ILE A 445 -21.54 9.26 1.34
CA ILE A 445 -22.47 8.77 0.31
C ILE A 445 -23.89 8.86 0.85
N LYS A 446 -24.69 9.75 0.29
CA LYS A 446 -26.14 9.79 0.51
C LYS A 446 -26.78 8.92 -0.55
N ALA A 447 -27.64 7.99 -0.17
CA ALA A 447 -28.27 7.11 -1.13
C ALA A 447 -29.69 6.73 -0.70
N ARG A 448 -30.57 6.65 -1.70
CA ARG A 448 -31.98 6.26 -1.59
C ARG A 448 -32.25 5.15 -2.60
N LEU A 449 -32.83 4.04 -2.14
CA LEU A 449 -33.16 2.87 -2.96
C LEU A 449 -34.64 2.52 -2.76
N GLY A 450 -35.36 2.40 -3.88
CA GLY A 450 -36.79 2.11 -3.93
C GLY A 450 -37.10 0.76 -4.55
N ALA A 451 -38.04 0.03 -3.96
CA ALA A 451 -38.49 -1.27 -4.43
C ALA A 451 -40.02 -1.41 -4.37
N SER A 452 -40.58 -2.30 -5.20
CA SER A 452 -41.98 -2.73 -5.05
C SER A 452 -42.16 -3.65 -3.84
N ARG A 453 -43.41 -3.92 -3.47
CA ARG A 453 -43.78 -4.86 -2.39
C ARG A 453 -43.28 -6.29 -2.66
N GLU A 454 -43.15 -6.67 -3.92
CA GLU A 454 -42.55 -7.94 -4.34
C GLU A 454 -41.02 -7.90 -4.35
N GLY A 455 -40.39 -6.81 -3.89
CA GLY A 455 -38.95 -6.67 -3.77
C GLY A 455 -38.21 -6.43 -5.09
N LYS A 456 -38.89 -5.92 -6.13
CA LYS A 456 -38.23 -5.53 -7.39
C LYS A 456 -37.67 -4.11 -7.27
N LEU A 457 -36.40 -3.89 -7.58
CA LEU A 457 -35.79 -2.56 -7.54
C LEU A 457 -36.32 -1.67 -8.66
N LEU A 458 -36.71 -0.44 -8.32
CA LEU A 458 -37.36 0.51 -9.23
C LEU A 458 -36.57 1.80 -9.40
N ALA A 459 -35.94 2.30 -8.34
CA ALA A 459 -35.19 3.55 -8.39
C ALA A 459 -33.98 3.55 -7.47
N LEU A 460 -32.89 4.16 -7.93
CA LEU A 460 -31.73 4.52 -7.12
C LEU A 460 -31.38 5.99 -7.33
N GLU A 461 -31.21 6.71 -6.23
CA GLU A 461 -30.63 8.04 -6.23
C GLU A 461 -29.45 8.08 -5.27
N GLY A 462 -28.39 8.80 -5.63
CA GLY A 462 -27.26 8.98 -4.72
C GLY A 462 -26.37 10.17 -5.02
N GLU A 463 -25.76 10.69 -3.97
CA GLU A 463 -24.74 11.72 -4.01
C GLU A 463 -23.48 11.22 -3.30
N ILE A 464 -22.34 11.30 -3.98
CA ILE A 464 -21.05 10.87 -3.44
C ILE A 464 -20.14 12.09 -3.35
N TYR A 465 -19.76 12.47 -2.13
CA TYR A 465 -18.76 13.48 -1.86
C TYR A 465 -17.47 12.77 -1.46
N ALA A 466 -16.42 12.92 -2.25
CA ALA A 466 -15.18 12.19 -2.04
C ALA A 466 -14.00 13.16 -1.85
N ASP A 467 -13.32 12.98 -0.73
CA ASP A 467 -12.09 13.72 -0.40
C ASP A 467 -10.90 13.09 -1.13
N THR A 468 -10.34 13.83 -2.09
CA THR A 468 -9.13 13.42 -2.81
C THR A 468 -7.82 13.89 -2.17
N GLY A 469 -7.90 14.60 -1.04
CA GLY A 469 -6.78 15.26 -0.39
C GLY A 469 -6.28 16.46 -1.18
N ALA A 470 -5.05 16.88 -0.90
CA ALA A 470 -4.46 18.07 -1.50
C ALA A 470 -4.14 17.96 -2.99
N TYR A 471 -4.00 16.74 -3.51
CA TYR A 471 -3.61 16.47 -4.91
C TYR A 471 -4.48 15.37 -5.51
N VAL A 472 -4.76 15.47 -6.81
CA VAL A 472 -5.82 14.67 -7.41
C VAL A 472 -5.45 13.19 -7.53
N SER A 473 -4.16 12.87 -7.78
CA SER A 473 -3.74 11.51 -8.15
C SER A 473 -4.70 10.92 -9.22
N LEU A 474 -5.41 9.84 -8.89
CA LEU A 474 -6.42 9.17 -9.71
C LEU A 474 -7.84 9.41 -9.22
N GLY A 475 -8.07 10.39 -8.35
CA GLY A 475 -9.36 10.70 -7.73
C GLY A 475 -10.50 10.83 -8.73
N VAL A 476 -10.28 11.51 -9.86
CA VAL A 476 -11.31 11.64 -10.93
C VAL A 476 -11.81 10.26 -11.40
N TYR A 477 -10.93 9.26 -11.51
CA TYR A 477 -11.32 7.93 -11.95
C TYR A 477 -11.90 7.10 -10.81
N VAL A 478 -11.34 7.20 -9.59
CA VAL A 478 -11.81 6.46 -8.41
C VAL A 478 -13.24 6.84 -8.05
N VAL A 479 -13.50 8.15 -7.96
CA VAL A 479 -14.80 8.70 -7.53
C VAL A 479 -15.84 8.50 -8.61
N LYS A 480 -15.47 8.69 -9.89
CA LYS A 480 -16.33 8.29 -11.02
C LYS A 480 -16.68 6.81 -10.94
N LYS A 481 -15.71 5.91 -10.70
CA LYS A 481 -15.97 4.47 -10.62
C LYS A 481 -16.90 4.11 -9.46
N ALA A 482 -16.79 4.78 -8.31
CA ALA A 482 -17.73 4.60 -7.20
C ALA A 482 -19.18 4.91 -7.64
N GLY A 483 -19.41 6.05 -8.31
CA GLY A 483 -20.74 6.41 -8.84
C GLY A 483 -21.27 5.41 -9.86
N LEU A 484 -20.42 4.94 -10.78
CA LEU A 484 -20.79 3.94 -11.80
C LEU A 484 -21.21 2.59 -11.20
N HIS A 485 -20.76 2.27 -9.98
CA HIS A 485 -21.03 0.99 -9.30
C HIS A 485 -21.96 1.13 -8.10
N LEU A 486 -22.55 2.31 -7.86
CA LEU A 486 -23.47 2.50 -6.73
C LEU A 486 -24.75 1.65 -6.86
N SER A 487 -25.13 1.26 -8.07
CA SER A 487 -26.24 0.32 -8.29
C SER A 487 -25.93 -1.14 -7.93
N GLY A 488 -24.67 -1.44 -7.64
CA GLY A 488 -24.22 -2.81 -7.44
C GLY A 488 -24.42 -3.71 -8.64
N PRO A 489 -24.35 -5.03 -8.44
CA PRO A 489 -24.57 -6.03 -9.49
C PRO A 489 -26.07 -6.28 -9.75
N TYR A 490 -26.93 -5.27 -9.54
CA TYR A 490 -28.38 -5.39 -9.65
C TYR A 490 -28.94 -4.59 -10.84
N TYR A 491 -30.04 -5.09 -11.39
CA TYR A 491 -30.80 -4.36 -12.40
C TYR A 491 -31.72 -3.34 -11.72
N ILE A 492 -31.47 -2.06 -12.01
CA ILE A 492 -32.31 -0.95 -11.57
C ILE A 492 -32.69 -0.14 -12.83
N PRO A 493 -33.98 0.06 -13.11
CA PRO A 493 -34.41 0.73 -14.35
C PRO A 493 -34.20 2.24 -14.31
N ASN A 494 -34.31 2.87 -13.13
CA ASN A 494 -34.21 4.32 -12.97
C ASN A 494 -33.10 4.70 -11.99
N ILE A 495 -32.12 5.49 -12.44
CA ILE A 495 -30.92 5.81 -11.68
C ILE A 495 -30.52 7.27 -11.89
N LYS A 496 -30.24 7.95 -10.79
CA LYS A 496 -29.63 9.28 -10.76
C LYS A 496 -28.51 9.30 -9.71
N VAL A 497 -27.26 9.29 -10.15
CA VAL A 497 -26.11 9.38 -9.23
C VAL A 497 -25.21 10.55 -9.61
N ASP A 498 -24.86 11.36 -8.63
CA ASP A 498 -23.95 12.49 -8.76
C ASP A 498 -22.73 12.25 -7.89
N THR A 499 -21.53 12.44 -8.45
CA THR A 499 -20.29 12.29 -7.70
C THR A 499 -19.42 13.54 -7.80
N TYR A 500 -18.88 13.96 -6.67
CA TYR A 500 -18.06 15.15 -6.50
C TYR A 500 -16.69 14.73 -5.99
N THR A 501 -15.67 14.93 -6.81
CA THR A 501 -14.25 14.78 -6.42
C THR A 501 -13.77 16.12 -5.91
N VAL A 502 -13.31 16.19 -4.66
CA VAL A 502 -13.07 17.45 -3.98
C VAL A 502 -11.67 17.49 -3.35
N TYR A 503 -10.94 18.58 -3.60
CA TYR A 503 -9.68 18.89 -2.92
C TYR A 503 -9.94 19.26 -1.45
N THR A 504 -9.07 18.78 -0.56
CA THR A 504 -9.00 19.17 0.85
C THR A 504 -7.53 19.31 1.26
N ASN A 505 -7.24 19.77 2.48
CA ASN A 505 -5.88 19.78 3.03
C ASN A 505 -5.47 18.46 3.71
N ASN A 506 -6.28 17.41 3.58
CA ASN A 506 -5.89 16.06 4.00
C ASN A 506 -4.79 15.51 3.06
N PRO A 507 -4.00 14.51 3.51
CA PRO A 507 -3.05 13.83 2.63
C PRO A 507 -3.69 13.31 1.34
N PRO A 508 -2.98 13.23 0.21
CA PRO A 508 -3.57 12.83 -1.07
C PRO A 508 -4.19 11.42 -1.00
N SER A 509 -5.31 11.25 -1.69
CA SER A 509 -5.96 9.97 -1.88
C SER A 509 -5.75 9.48 -3.32
N GLY A 510 -5.47 8.19 -3.48
CA GLY A 510 -5.08 7.58 -4.75
C GLY A 510 -5.69 6.20 -4.96
N ALA A 511 -5.12 5.41 -5.86
CA ALA A 511 -5.62 4.08 -6.15
C ALA A 511 -5.48 3.15 -4.93
N MET A 512 -6.54 2.41 -4.60
CA MET A 512 -6.45 1.28 -3.66
C MET A 512 -7.29 0.11 -4.18
N ARG A 513 -6.84 -1.14 -3.97
CA ARG A 513 -7.52 -2.37 -4.41
C ARG A 513 -9.05 -2.28 -4.21
N GLY A 514 -9.80 -2.46 -5.29
CA GLY A 514 -11.25 -2.20 -5.37
C GLY A 514 -11.60 -0.92 -6.12
N PHE A 515 -10.83 0.15 -5.94
CA PHE A 515 -10.86 1.39 -6.73
C PHE A 515 -12.25 2.05 -6.76
N GLY A 516 -12.71 2.59 -5.61
CA GLY A 516 -14.03 3.22 -5.47
C GLY A 516 -15.19 2.25 -5.32
N VAL A 517 -15.10 1.05 -5.89
CA VAL A 517 -16.17 0.04 -5.86
C VAL A 517 -16.43 -0.49 -4.45
N VAL A 518 -15.42 -0.59 -3.59
CA VAL A 518 -15.60 -1.08 -2.21
C VAL A 518 -16.46 -0.11 -1.39
N GLN A 519 -16.25 1.21 -1.58
CA GLN A 519 -17.07 2.22 -0.93
C GLN A 519 -18.52 2.16 -1.41
N ALA A 520 -18.73 2.01 -2.73
CA ALA A 520 -20.05 1.84 -3.31
C ALA A 520 -20.73 0.53 -2.86
N ALA A 521 -19.98 -0.57 -2.77
CA ALA A 521 -20.44 -1.88 -2.34
C ALA A 521 -20.94 -1.92 -0.91
N PHE A 522 -20.21 -1.29 0.00
CA PHE A 522 -20.69 -1.11 1.37
C PHE A 522 -22.08 -0.46 1.39
N VAL A 523 -22.29 0.59 0.58
CA VAL A 523 -23.57 1.31 0.54
C VAL A 523 -24.70 0.47 -0.06
N HIS A 524 -24.54 -0.06 -1.27
CA HIS A 524 -25.65 -0.76 -1.90
C HIS A 524 -25.98 -2.09 -1.22
N GLU A 525 -24.99 -2.82 -0.70
CA GLU A 525 -25.26 -4.05 0.05
C GLU A 525 -25.97 -3.75 1.37
N SER A 526 -25.61 -2.67 2.07
CA SER A 526 -26.37 -2.23 3.26
C SER A 526 -27.79 -1.80 2.92
N LEU A 527 -28.01 -1.10 1.81
CA LEU A 527 -29.36 -0.72 1.37
C LEU A 527 -30.20 -1.94 0.97
N MET A 528 -29.59 -2.98 0.40
CA MET A 528 -30.27 -4.23 0.09
C MET A 528 -30.75 -4.93 1.37
N ASP A 529 -29.94 -4.98 2.43
CA ASP A 529 -30.36 -5.56 3.71
C ASP A 529 -31.47 -4.73 4.37
N LEU A 530 -31.37 -3.40 4.35
CA LEU A 530 -32.43 -2.53 4.88
C LEU A 530 -33.75 -2.67 4.11
N LEU A 531 -33.69 -2.89 2.79
CA LEU A 531 -34.88 -3.21 2.01
C LEU A 531 -35.46 -4.57 2.38
N ALA A 532 -34.60 -5.59 2.51
CA ALA A 532 -35.00 -6.94 2.90
C ALA A 532 -35.76 -6.93 4.23
N GLU A 533 -35.20 -6.26 5.23
CA GLU A 533 -35.81 -6.07 6.56
C GLU A 533 -37.19 -5.40 6.46
N LYS A 534 -37.29 -4.27 5.76
CA LYS A 534 -38.57 -3.56 5.61
C LYS A 534 -39.63 -4.33 4.84
N LEU A 535 -39.23 -5.17 3.89
CA LEU A 535 -40.13 -6.00 3.08
C LEU A 535 -40.47 -7.32 3.76
N GLY A 536 -39.81 -7.66 4.88
CA GLY A 536 -39.91 -9.00 5.47
C GLY A 536 -39.43 -10.09 4.52
N MET A 537 -38.43 -9.79 3.69
CA MET A 537 -37.89 -10.68 2.67
C MET A 537 -36.53 -11.20 3.10
N ASP A 538 -36.20 -12.43 2.72
CA ASP A 538 -34.86 -12.98 2.93
C ASP A 538 -33.79 -12.15 2.18
N PRO A 539 -32.66 -11.79 2.81
CA PRO A 539 -31.60 -10.99 2.19
C PRO A 539 -30.97 -11.64 0.95
N TRP A 540 -30.93 -12.97 0.87
CA TRP A 540 -30.44 -13.67 -0.32
C TRP A 540 -31.48 -13.60 -1.45
N GLU A 541 -32.77 -13.77 -1.13
CA GLU A 541 -33.85 -13.76 -2.12
C GLU A 541 -33.97 -12.42 -2.85
N ILE A 542 -33.93 -11.29 -2.12
CA ILE A 542 -34.02 -9.97 -2.74
C ILE A 542 -32.82 -9.70 -3.66
N ARG A 543 -31.62 -10.18 -3.30
CA ARG A 543 -30.42 -10.06 -4.14
C ARG A 543 -30.54 -10.92 -5.38
N TYR A 544 -30.96 -12.17 -5.23
CA TYR A 544 -31.12 -13.10 -6.34
C TYR A 544 -32.16 -12.60 -7.34
N LYS A 545 -33.29 -12.07 -6.85
CA LYS A 545 -34.37 -11.52 -7.66
C LYS A 545 -33.92 -10.36 -8.54
N ASN A 546 -33.04 -9.49 -8.04
CA ASN A 546 -32.61 -8.28 -8.73
C ASN A 546 -31.24 -8.38 -9.40
N ALA A 547 -30.55 -9.51 -9.25
CA ALA A 547 -29.23 -9.73 -9.82
C ALA A 547 -29.22 -9.56 -11.35
N LEU A 548 -28.17 -8.92 -11.88
CA LEU A 548 -27.97 -8.78 -13.32
C LEU A 548 -27.88 -10.15 -14.01
N GLU A 549 -28.37 -10.20 -15.24
CA GLU A 549 -28.35 -11.36 -16.14
C GLU A 549 -28.05 -10.91 -17.57
N PRO A 550 -27.62 -11.83 -18.46
CA PRO A 550 -27.52 -11.52 -19.89
C PRO A 550 -28.83 -10.92 -20.43
N GLY A 551 -28.71 -9.82 -21.18
CA GLY A 551 -29.84 -9.04 -21.68
C GLY A 551 -30.24 -7.86 -20.79
N LEU A 552 -29.81 -7.81 -19.54
CA LEU A 552 -30.04 -6.68 -18.64
C LEU A 552 -28.92 -5.64 -18.73
N SER A 553 -29.27 -4.38 -18.46
CA SER A 553 -28.33 -3.25 -18.48
C SER A 553 -27.82 -2.89 -17.08
N THR A 554 -26.54 -2.55 -17.00
CA THR A 554 -25.92 -1.97 -15.80
C THR A 554 -26.52 -0.59 -15.47
N GLY A 555 -26.01 0.05 -14.42
CA GLY A 555 -26.40 1.41 -14.07
C GLY A 555 -26.06 2.48 -15.12
N THR A 556 -25.16 2.17 -16.05
CA THR A 556 -24.76 3.06 -17.16
C THR A 556 -25.53 2.78 -18.46
N GLY A 557 -26.51 1.87 -18.43
CA GLY A 557 -27.25 1.47 -19.63
C GLY A 557 -26.51 0.45 -20.51
N HIS A 558 -25.29 0.03 -20.17
CA HIS A 558 -24.58 -1.00 -20.92
C HIS A 558 -25.25 -2.36 -20.73
N VAL A 559 -25.80 -2.91 -21.81
CA VAL A 559 -26.43 -4.25 -21.83
C VAL A 559 -25.34 -5.32 -21.79
N LEU A 560 -25.39 -6.17 -20.76
CA LEU A 560 -24.47 -7.29 -20.62
C LEU A 560 -24.95 -8.46 -21.48
N LYS A 561 -24.07 -8.98 -22.35
CA LYS A 561 -24.42 -10.09 -23.26
C LYS A 561 -23.97 -11.47 -22.76
N HIS A 562 -22.89 -11.52 -22.00
CA HIS A 562 -22.27 -12.75 -21.49
C HIS A 562 -21.42 -12.42 -20.25
N GLY A 563 -20.91 -13.44 -19.56
CA GLY A 563 -19.98 -13.27 -18.43
C GLY A 563 -20.62 -12.71 -17.14
N VAL A 564 -21.93 -12.90 -16.97
CA VAL A 564 -22.66 -12.39 -15.80
C VAL A 564 -22.84 -13.52 -14.77
N GLY A 565 -21.95 -13.57 -13.78
CA GLY A 565 -21.86 -14.69 -12.83
C GLY A 565 -22.67 -14.55 -11.53
N ILE A 566 -23.27 -13.39 -11.24
CA ILE A 566 -23.81 -13.09 -9.90
C ILE A 566 -24.85 -14.11 -9.41
N LYS A 567 -25.81 -14.55 -10.25
CA LYS A 567 -26.79 -15.56 -9.85
C LYS A 567 -26.18 -16.94 -9.63
N ALA A 568 -25.15 -17.31 -10.38
CA ALA A 568 -24.44 -18.55 -10.15
C ALA A 568 -23.66 -18.49 -8.83
N THR A 569 -23.02 -17.36 -8.54
CA THR A 569 -22.35 -17.10 -7.26
C THR A 569 -23.32 -17.17 -6.08
N LEU A 570 -24.47 -16.50 -6.17
CA LEU A 570 -25.48 -16.52 -5.10
C LEU A 570 -26.00 -17.94 -4.83
N ARG A 571 -26.24 -18.75 -5.87
CA ARG A 571 -26.65 -20.16 -5.69
C ARG A 571 -25.59 -20.98 -4.97
N ALA A 572 -24.33 -20.90 -5.42
CA ALA A 572 -23.23 -21.62 -4.77
C ALA A 572 -23.05 -21.21 -3.30
N VAL A 573 -23.23 -19.91 -2.98
CA VAL A 573 -23.18 -19.43 -1.59
C VAL A 573 -24.34 -19.99 -0.76
N LYS A 574 -25.56 -20.03 -1.31
CA LYS A 574 -26.72 -20.58 -0.62
C LYS A 574 -26.54 -22.07 -0.30
N GLU A 575 -26.15 -22.86 -1.30
CA GLU A 575 -25.85 -24.29 -1.13
C GLU A 575 -24.79 -24.52 -0.06
N TYR A 576 -23.75 -23.68 -0.03
CA TYR A 576 -22.71 -23.77 1.00
C TYR A 576 -23.24 -23.46 2.41
N LEU A 577 -24.01 -22.38 2.58
CA LEU A 577 -24.56 -21.98 3.88
C LEU A 577 -25.62 -22.95 4.41
N GLU A 578 -26.40 -23.57 3.52
CA GLU A 578 -27.36 -24.63 3.89
C GLU A 578 -26.64 -25.90 4.37
N ALA A 579 -25.50 -26.24 3.74
CA ALA A 579 -24.66 -27.36 4.17
C ALA A 579 -23.81 -27.06 5.41
N HIS A 580 -23.54 -25.78 5.68
CA HIS A 580 -22.70 -25.30 6.79
C HIS A 580 -23.42 -24.15 7.51
N PRO A 581 -24.49 -24.45 8.27
CA PRO A 581 -25.22 -23.42 9.00
C PRO A 581 -24.25 -22.67 9.92
N LEU A 582 -24.39 -21.34 9.94
CA LEU A 582 -23.61 -20.49 10.85
C LEU A 582 -23.93 -20.89 12.29
N GLU A 583 -22.90 -20.97 13.15
CA GLU A 583 -23.08 -21.31 14.57
C GLU A 583 -24.06 -20.33 15.24
N GLU A 584 -25.01 -20.87 16.03
CA GLU A 584 -25.88 -20.06 16.88
C GLU A 584 -25.02 -19.20 17.83
N GLY A 585 -25.15 -17.89 17.75
CA GLY A 585 -24.36 -16.94 18.57
C GLY A 585 -23.10 -16.39 17.90
N ALA A 586 -22.87 -16.65 16.60
CA ALA A 586 -21.99 -15.78 15.81
C ALA A 586 -22.43 -14.33 16.03
N PRO A 587 -21.52 -13.39 16.34
CA PRO A 587 -21.90 -12.03 16.69
C PRO A 587 -22.79 -11.49 15.57
N GLU A 588 -24.00 -11.04 15.93
CA GLU A 588 -24.81 -10.25 15.02
C GLU A 588 -23.92 -9.15 14.48
N VAL A 589 -23.49 -9.26 13.22
CA VAL A 589 -22.85 -8.16 12.51
C VAL A 589 -23.95 -7.17 12.09
N GLY A 590 -24.86 -6.89 13.02
CA GLY A 590 -25.78 -5.79 12.95
C GLY A 590 -24.98 -4.55 13.30
N VAL A 591 -25.01 -3.55 12.40
CA VAL A 591 -24.60 -2.19 12.76
C VAL A 591 -25.51 -1.76 13.91
N LYS A 592 -25.03 -1.87 15.16
CA LYS A 592 -25.67 -1.19 16.29
C LYS A 592 -25.65 0.30 15.94
N GLN A 593 -26.79 0.83 15.52
CA GLN A 593 -26.99 2.27 15.44
C GLN A 593 -26.77 2.80 16.85
N LYS A 594 -25.72 3.59 17.03
CA LYS A 594 -25.63 4.50 18.18
C LYS A 594 -26.54 5.68 17.94
#